data_AF-A0A3M2L7B0-F1
#
_entry.id   AF-A0A3M2L7B0-F1
#
_cell.length_a   1.000
_cell.length_b   1.000
_cell.length_c   1.000
_cell.angle_alpha   90.00
_cell.angle_beta   90.00
_cell.angle_gamma   90.00
#
_symmetry.space_group_name_H-M   'P 1'
#
loop_
_entity.id
_entity.type
_entity.pdbx_description
1 polymer ?
#
loop_
_entity_poly.entity_id
_entity_poly.type
_entity_poly.pdbx_seq_one_letter_code
_entity_poly.pdbx_strand_id
1 'polypeptide(L)'
;MFCDYPTIKEMAMAVEEARSGVVAVLEGPPSIIRVPLAGWAAAVGAVDALTGTPAEPVPDEIRSRFEQLALYGNNGYHRGAGENVQVMVPTIAREIREAGFDDDFIVSYLLAYGLSADDVAGLRKMIG
;
A
#
# COMPACT_ATOMS: atom_id res chain seq x y z
N MET A 1 23.98 -1.38 13.12
CA MET A 1 22.98 -2.39 13.50
C MET A 1 23.49 -3.07 14.76
N PHE A 2 22.99 -2.64 15.92
CA PHE A 2 23.24 -3.33 17.18
C PHE A 2 22.02 -4.24 17.42
N CYS A 3 22.26 -5.54 17.51
CA CYS A 3 21.23 -6.53 17.82
C CYS A 3 21.44 -6.92 19.28
N ASP A 4 20.74 -6.23 20.19
CA ASP A 4 20.49 -6.77 21.52
C ASP A 4 19.19 -7.57 21.46
N TYR A 5 19.20 -8.76 22.05
CA TYR A 5 18.00 -9.58 22.19
C TYR A 5 17.04 -8.87 23.14
N PRO A 6 15.83 -8.47 22.70
CA PRO A 6 14.91 -7.73 23.54
C PRO A 6 14.49 -8.61 24.72
N THR A 7 14.53 -8.03 25.91
CA THR A 7 14.03 -8.65 27.14
C THR A 7 12.53 -8.89 27.06
N ILE A 8 12.00 -9.81 27.87
CA ILE A 8 10.54 -10.07 27.94
C ILE A 8 9.76 -8.78 28.22
N LYS A 9 10.32 -7.86 29.01
CA LYS A 9 9.70 -6.57 29.33
C LYS A 9 9.61 -5.65 28.10
N GLU A 10 10.67 -5.57 27.29
CA GLU A 10 10.69 -4.79 26.06
C GLU A 10 9.72 -5.36 25.01
N MET A 11 9.64 -6.68 24.90
CA MET A 11 8.65 -7.34 24.06
C MET A 11 7.22 -7.07 24.54
N ALA A 12 6.95 -7.11 25.86
CA ALA A 12 5.63 -6.82 26.41
C ALA A 12 5.22 -5.36 26.19
N MET A 13 6.13 -4.40 26.37
CA MET A 13 5.89 -2.98 26.08
C MET A 13 5.66 -2.75 24.59
N ALA A 14 6.47 -3.34 23.71
CA ALA A 14 6.27 -3.25 22.26
C ALA A 14 4.92 -3.86 21.83
N VAL A 15 4.48 -4.94 22.48
CA VAL A 15 3.15 -5.53 22.26
C VAL A 15 2.03 -4.64 22.79
N GLU A 16 2.19 -3.97 23.95
CA GLU A 16 1.21 -3.01 24.45
C GLU A 16 1.11 -1.75 23.57
N GLU A 17 2.24 -1.20 23.14
CA GLU A 17 2.29 -0.07 22.21
C GLU A 17 1.63 -0.45 20.88
N ALA A 18 1.98 -1.61 20.31
CA ALA A 18 1.35 -2.13 19.10
C ALA A 18 -0.15 -2.44 19.27
N ARG A 19 -0.60 -2.81 20.47
CA ARG A 19 -2.02 -3.05 20.78
C ARG A 19 -2.86 -1.77 20.88
N SER A 20 -2.25 -0.61 21.13
CA SER A 20 -2.96 0.64 21.42
C SER A 20 -3.09 1.59 20.22
N GLY A 21 -2.43 1.29 19.11
CA GLY A 21 -2.52 2.07 17.88
C GLY A 21 -3.69 1.64 17.00
N VAL A 22 -4.84 2.31 17.13
CA VAL A 22 -5.93 2.19 16.14
C VAL A 22 -5.88 3.42 15.23
N VAL A 23 -5.70 3.19 13.93
CA VAL A 23 -5.85 4.24 12.92
C VAL A 23 -7.27 4.16 12.37
N ALA A 24 -8.08 5.19 12.65
CA ALA A 24 -9.38 5.37 12.03
C ALA A 24 -9.25 6.36 10.88
N VAL A 25 -9.74 5.98 9.69
CA VAL A 25 -9.75 6.83 8.52
C VAL A 25 -11.20 7.15 8.16
N LEU A 26 -11.51 8.44 8.06
CA LEU A 26 -12.83 8.90 7.66
C LEU A 26 -12.80 9.28 6.18
N GLU A 27 -13.58 8.56 5.37
CA GLU A 27 -13.81 8.96 4.00
C GLU A 27 -14.93 10.02 3.91
N GLY A 28 -14.55 11.23 3.48
CA GLY A 28 -15.47 12.30 3.14
C GLY A 28 -15.94 12.21 1.68
N PRO A 29 -16.95 13.01 1.28
CA PRO A 29 -17.42 13.03 -0.10
C PRO A 29 -16.28 13.37 -1.08
N PRO A 30 -16.39 12.97 -2.38
CA PRO A 30 -15.35 13.20 -3.40
C PRO A 30 -14.94 14.67 -3.57
N SER A 31 -15.76 15.61 -3.10
CA SER A 31 -15.48 17.04 -3.06
C SER A 31 -14.42 17.44 -1.99
N ILE A 32 -14.15 16.56 -1.03
CA ILE A 32 -13.23 16.77 0.10
C ILE A 32 -12.06 15.79 0.02
N ILE A 33 -12.31 14.52 -0.33
CA ILE A 33 -11.27 13.50 -0.49
C ILE A 33 -11.05 13.21 -1.97
N ARG A 34 -9.79 13.34 -2.40
CA ARG A 34 -9.41 13.22 -3.82
C ARG A 34 -9.00 11.82 -4.24
N VAL A 35 -8.78 10.89 -3.30
CA VAL A 35 -8.36 9.52 -3.59
C VAL A 35 -9.17 8.57 -2.70
N PRO A 36 -10.06 7.75 -3.27
CA PRO A 36 -10.67 6.62 -2.57
C PRO A 36 -9.60 5.71 -1.96
N LEU A 37 -9.80 5.27 -0.72
CA LEU A 37 -8.86 4.45 0.05
C LEU A 37 -9.25 2.98 0.10
N ALA A 38 -10.11 2.53 -0.81
CA ALA A 38 -10.52 1.13 -0.94
C ALA A 38 -9.31 0.18 -1.09
N GLY A 39 -8.28 0.59 -1.83
CA GLY A 39 -7.04 -0.18 -1.97
C GLY A 39 -6.26 -0.27 -0.66
N TRP A 40 -6.11 0.85 0.05
CA TRP A 40 -5.49 0.85 1.38
C TRP A 40 -6.25 -0.07 2.35
N ALA A 41 -7.58 0.04 2.37
CA ALA A 41 -8.45 -0.77 3.22
C ALA A 41 -8.28 -2.27 2.95
N ALA A 42 -8.26 -2.68 1.68
CA ALA A 42 -8.02 -4.06 1.28
C ALA A 42 -6.62 -4.56 1.65
N ALA A 43 -5.59 -3.70 1.58
CA ALA A 43 -4.21 -4.06 1.90
C ALA A 43 -4.00 -4.31 3.40
N VAL A 44 -4.57 -3.46 4.26
CA VAL A 44 -4.41 -3.55 5.72
C VAL A 44 -5.46 -4.44 6.40
N GLY A 45 -6.44 -4.96 5.64
CA GLY A 45 -7.58 -5.68 6.21
C GLY A 45 -8.45 -4.79 7.09
N ALA A 46 -8.66 -3.54 6.68
CA ALA A 46 -9.46 -2.58 7.44
C ALA A 46 -10.90 -3.09 7.62
N VAL A 47 -11.53 -2.69 8.72
CA VAL A 47 -12.92 -3.01 9.03
C VAL A 47 -13.75 -1.75 8.88
N ASP A 48 -14.84 -1.83 8.13
CA ASP A 48 -15.84 -0.76 8.07
C ASP A 48 -16.47 -0.61 9.46
N ALA A 49 -16.28 0.55 10.08
CA ALA A 49 -16.74 0.82 11.44
C ALA A 49 -18.27 0.86 11.57
N LEU A 50 -19.00 1.10 10.48
CA LEU A 50 -20.47 1.16 10.49
C LEU A 50 -21.09 -0.22 10.33
N THR A 51 -20.47 -1.09 9.53
CA THR A 51 -21.03 -2.41 9.21
C THR A 51 -20.34 -3.56 9.94
N GLY A 52 -19.14 -3.35 10.47
CA GLY A 52 -18.28 -4.39 11.02
C GLY A 52 -17.70 -5.33 9.98
N THR A 53 -17.89 -5.02 8.68
CA THR A 53 -17.45 -5.89 7.58
C THR A 53 -15.99 -5.60 7.26
N PRO A 54 -15.12 -6.63 7.19
CA PRO A 54 -13.75 -6.44 6.72
C PRO A 54 -13.75 -6.09 5.22
N ALA A 55 -12.81 -5.25 4.81
CA ALA A 55 -12.54 -4.98 3.41
C ALA A 55 -12.17 -6.28 2.67
N GLU A 56 -12.65 -6.41 1.43
CA GLU A 56 -12.38 -7.58 0.62
C GLU A 56 -10.88 -7.65 0.26
N PRO A 57 -10.19 -8.76 0.55
CA PRO A 57 -8.78 -8.88 0.23
C PRO A 57 -8.58 -9.06 -1.27
N VAL A 58 -7.45 -8.53 -1.76
CA VAL A 58 -6.99 -8.79 -3.13
C VAL A 58 -6.52 -10.25 -3.26
N PRO A 59 -6.83 -10.96 -4.37
CA PRO A 59 -6.32 -12.31 -4.63
C PRO A 59 -4.79 -12.38 -4.57
N ASP A 60 -4.23 -13.49 -4.08
CA ASP A 60 -2.79 -13.61 -3.86
C ASP A 60 -1.94 -13.39 -5.11
N GLU A 61 -2.46 -13.81 -6.27
CA GLU A 61 -1.82 -13.58 -7.57
C GLU A 61 -1.65 -12.09 -7.87
N ILE A 62 -2.66 -11.28 -7.55
CA ILE A 62 -2.64 -9.82 -7.73
C ILE A 62 -1.86 -9.13 -6.61
N ARG A 63 -1.91 -9.64 -5.37
CA ARG A 63 -1.08 -9.17 -4.25
C ARG A 63 0.40 -9.20 -4.62
N SER A 64 0.87 -10.26 -5.27
CA SER A 64 2.27 -10.37 -5.73
C SER A 64 2.67 -9.27 -6.72
N ARG A 65 1.72 -8.72 -7.48
CA ARG A 65 1.93 -7.60 -8.42
C ARG A 65 2.05 -6.27 -7.69
N PHE A 66 1.28 -6.09 -6.63
CA PHE A 66 1.45 -4.94 -5.74
C PHE A 66 2.80 -4.94 -5.02
N GLU A 67 3.26 -6.09 -4.54
CA GLU A 67 4.60 -6.23 -3.95
C GLU A 67 5.70 -5.82 -4.94
N GLN A 68 5.59 -6.26 -6.20
CA GLN A 68 6.53 -5.85 -7.26
C GLN A 68 6.49 -4.33 -7.51
N LEU A 69 5.31 -3.72 -7.58
CA LEU A 69 5.20 -2.25 -7.71
C LEU A 69 5.81 -1.53 -6.51
N ALA A 70 5.57 -2.02 -5.29
CA ALA A 70 6.13 -1.43 -4.08
C ALA A 70 7.67 -1.49 -4.07
N LEU A 71 8.27 -2.57 -4.58
CA LEU A 71 9.72 -2.68 -4.76
C LEU A 71 10.26 -1.63 -5.74
N TYR A 72 9.53 -1.31 -6.80
CA TYR A 72 9.92 -0.26 -7.74
C TYR A 72 9.81 1.15 -7.14
N GLY A 73 8.82 1.38 -6.28
CA GLY A 73 8.66 2.66 -5.55
C GLY A 73 9.69 2.87 -4.45
N ASN A 74 9.90 1.87 -3.58
CA ASN A 74 10.79 1.99 -2.41
C ASN A 74 12.29 2.04 -2.76
N ASN A 75 12.70 1.40 -3.86
CA ASN A 75 14.12 1.37 -4.26
C ASN A 75 14.57 2.60 -5.05
N GLY A 76 13.74 3.66 -5.11
CA GLY A 76 14.09 4.97 -5.67
C GLY A 76 14.92 4.89 -6.94
N TYR A 77 14.30 4.48 -8.05
CA TYR A 77 14.83 4.51 -9.43
C TYR A 77 16.37 4.55 -9.51
N HIS A 78 17.05 3.53 -8.96
CA HIS A 78 18.51 3.48 -9.05
C HIS A 78 18.91 3.57 -10.51
N ARG A 79 19.87 4.45 -10.82
CA ARG A 79 20.27 4.92 -12.17
C ARG A 79 20.56 3.82 -13.22
N GLY A 80 20.62 2.53 -12.85
CA GLY A 80 20.74 1.37 -13.75
C GLY A 80 19.45 0.58 -14.02
N ALA A 81 18.34 0.90 -13.35
CA ALA A 81 17.05 0.23 -13.54
C ALA A 81 16.13 0.92 -14.56
N GLY A 82 16.53 2.10 -15.08
CA GLY A 82 15.66 3.05 -15.77
C GLY A 82 14.82 2.49 -16.93
N GLU A 83 15.37 1.62 -17.78
CA GLU A 83 14.61 0.98 -18.86
C GLU A 83 13.63 -0.07 -18.34
N ASN A 84 14.04 -0.88 -17.36
CA ASN A 84 13.18 -1.92 -16.79
C ASN A 84 12.02 -1.30 -16.01
N VAL A 85 12.21 -0.21 -15.26
CA VAL A 85 11.11 0.39 -14.50
C VAL A 85 10.06 1.02 -15.41
N GLN A 86 10.47 1.73 -16.46
CA GLN A 86 9.54 2.36 -17.41
C GLN A 86 8.71 1.34 -18.21
N VAL A 87 9.19 0.11 -18.37
CA VAL A 87 8.43 -0.97 -19.02
C VAL A 87 7.62 -1.77 -18.01
N MET A 88 8.21 -2.12 -16.86
CA MET A 88 7.59 -3.01 -15.89
C MET A 88 6.47 -2.35 -15.10
N VAL A 89 6.61 -1.08 -14.69
CA VAL A 89 5.56 -0.40 -13.90
C VAL A 89 4.24 -0.30 -14.69
N PRO A 90 4.21 0.20 -15.94
CA PRO A 90 2.97 0.21 -16.72
C PRO A 90 2.43 -1.19 -17.02
N THR A 91 3.32 -2.17 -17.23
CA THR A 91 2.93 -3.56 -17.50
C THR A 91 2.23 -4.18 -16.30
N ILE A 92 2.82 -4.08 -15.11
CA ILE A 92 2.25 -4.63 -13.88
C ILE A 92 0.96 -3.90 -13.52
N ALA A 93 0.92 -2.58 -13.67
CA ALA A 93 -0.31 -1.81 -13.42
C ALA A 93 -1.44 -2.19 -14.40
N ARG A 94 -1.12 -2.49 -15.66
CA ARG A 94 -2.09 -3.03 -16.61
C ARG A 94 -2.63 -4.39 -16.19
N GLU A 95 -1.79 -5.31 -15.71
CA GLU A 95 -2.25 -6.62 -15.21
C GLU A 95 -3.21 -6.45 -14.03
N ILE A 96 -2.94 -5.50 -13.13
CA ILE A 96 -3.81 -5.19 -11.99
C ILE A 96 -5.15 -4.59 -12.47
N ARG A 97 -5.13 -3.71 -13.48
CA ARG A 97 -6.34 -3.18 -14.13
C ARG A 97 -7.17 -4.25 -14.84
N GLU A 98 -6.51 -5.17 -15.55
CA GLU A 98 -7.16 -6.31 -16.21
C GLU A 98 -7.83 -7.23 -15.18
N ALA A 99 -7.37 -7.24 -13.93
CA ALA A 99 -8.01 -7.91 -12.80
C ALA A 99 -9.15 -7.12 -12.13
N GLY A 100 -9.45 -5.91 -12.61
CA GLY A 100 -10.61 -5.11 -12.16
C GLY A 100 -10.31 -4.02 -11.13
N PHE A 101 -9.04 -3.75 -10.82
CA PHE A 101 -8.65 -2.70 -9.87
C PHE A 101 -8.21 -1.43 -10.60
N ASP A 102 -8.88 -0.30 -10.33
CA ASP A 102 -8.57 0.97 -10.96
C ASP A 102 -7.31 1.66 -10.41
N ASP A 103 -6.90 2.75 -11.05
CA ASP A 103 -5.66 3.46 -10.71
C ASP A 103 -5.70 4.09 -9.31
N ASP A 104 -6.88 4.50 -8.81
CA ASP A 104 -7.03 5.05 -7.45
C ASP A 104 -6.93 3.93 -6.39
N PHE A 105 -7.48 2.74 -6.69
CA PHE A 105 -7.26 1.55 -5.89
C PHE A 105 -5.77 1.20 -5.86
N ILE A 106 -5.08 1.22 -7.00
CA ILE A 106 -3.65 0.91 -7.07
C ILE A 106 -2.82 1.86 -6.20
N VAL A 107 -3.05 3.17 -6.39
CA VAL A 107 -2.38 4.26 -5.67
C VAL A 107 -2.59 4.13 -4.16
N SER A 108 -3.83 3.93 -3.71
CA SER A 108 -4.13 3.82 -2.28
C SER A 108 -3.60 2.52 -1.67
N TYR A 109 -3.59 1.41 -2.41
CA TYR A 109 -3.00 0.15 -1.97
C TYR A 109 -1.49 0.28 -1.70
N LEU A 110 -0.77 1.01 -2.56
CA LEU A 110 0.66 1.25 -2.39
C LEU A 110 1.02 2.10 -1.15
N LEU A 111 0.12 2.97 -0.70
CA LEU A 111 0.32 3.70 0.57
C LEU A 111 0.39 2.73 1.76
N ALA A 112 -0.36 1.62 1.73
CA ALA A 112 -0.29 0.61 2.79
C ALA A 112 1.05 -0.13 2.83
N TYR A 113 1.81 -0.14 1.73
CA TYR A 113 3.17 -0.70 1.65
C TYR A 113 4.26 0.27 2.15
N GLY A 114 3.86 1.42 2.67
CA GLY A 114 4.78 2.41 3.25
C GLY A 114 5.44 3.33 2.23
N LEU A 115 4.96 3.37 0.98
CA LEU A 115 5.45 4.32 -0.01
C LEU A 115 5.07 5.74 0.40
N SER A 116 5.98 6.69 0.16
CA SER A 116 5.69 8.10 0.41
C SER A 116 4.68 8.65 -0.60
N ALA A 117 4.02 9.75 -0.26
CA ALA A 117 3.10 10.43 -1.17
C ALA A 117 3.79 10.85 -2.48
N ASP A 118 5.07 11.22 -2.43
CA ASP A 118 5.85 11.61 -3.60
C ASP A 118 6.18 10.40 -4.49
N ASP A 119 6.52 9.25 -3.90
CA ASP A 119 6.78 8.01 -4.65
C ASP A 119 5.52 7.52 -5.35
N VAL A 120 4.39 7.54 -4.63
CA VAL A 120 3.08 7.18 -5.19
C VAL A 120 2.67 8.15 -6.30
N ALA A 121 2.89 9.46 -6.13
CA ALA A 121 2.63 10.44 -7.18
C ALA A 121 3.55 10.23 -8.41
N GLY A 122 4.79 9.79 -8.19
CA GLY A 122 5.72 9.40 -9.25
C GLY A 122 5.22 8.17 -10.01
N LEU A 123 4.81 7.13 -9.31
CA LEU A 123 4.25 5.91 -9.90
C LEU A 123 2.93 6.17 -10.65
N ARG A 124 2.04 7.02 -10.10
CA ARG A 124 0.78 7.39 -10.76
C ARG A 124 1.01 7.96 -12.16
N LYS A 125 2.06 8.77 -12.35
CA LYS A 125 2.43 9.31 -13.68
C LYS A 125 2.89 8.24 -14.67
N MET A 126 3.36 7.09 -14.19
CA MET A 126 3.85 5.99 -15.02
C MET A 126 2.75 4.96 -15.31
N ILE A 127 1.77 4.82 -14.42
CA ILE A 127 0.63 3.91 -14.58
C ILE A 127 -0.32 4.37 -15.71
N GLY A 128 -0.41 5.69 -15.91
CA GLY A 128 -1.27 6.34 -16.90
C GLY A 128 -2.24 7.30 -16.25
#